data_AF-A0A480B4N0-F1
#
_entry.id   AF-A0A480B4N0-F1
#
_cell.length_a   1.000
_cell.length_b   1.000
_cell.length_c   1.000
_cell.angle_alpha   90.00
_cell.angle_beta   90.00
_cell.angle_gamma   90.00
#
_symmetry.space_group_name_H-M   'P 1'
#
loop_
_entity.id
_entity.type
_entity.pdbx_description
1 polymer ?
#
loop_
_entity_poly.entity_id
_entity_poly.type
_entity_poly.pdbx_seq_one_letter_code
_entity_poly.pdbx_strand_id
1 'polypeptide(L)'
;MEIFNYLVEFMRTLVTYAFNLTEMVGFPSYGMAIIILTVFIKAILAPLTVKQIKSMKAMQELQPRMKELQDKYKNDPARMQAEMAAMYKELGVNPLAGCLPLLVQMPFLIAIFYALQGYPYNPAFEHFLWLPSLGEADPYYILPVLSALSTWVMSKQTGMGASGAAAQQQKIMTIFMPLFIGYISLNFPSGLVIYWIVSNVFQFVQQHFIYKGLEAKK
;
A
#
# COMPACT_ATOMS: atom_id res chain seq x y z
N MET A 1 -19.67 -13.62 -6.58
CA MET A 1 -19.31 -12.96 -7.86
C MET A 1 -20.07 -11.65 -8.03
N GLU A 2 -21.37 -11.59 -7.73
CA GLU A 2 -22.16 -10.35 -7.88
C GLU A 2 -21.67 -9.16 -7.03
N ILE A 3 -21.42 -9.36 -5.73
CA ILE A 3 -20.89 -8.29 -4.84
C ILE A 3 -19.61 -7.66 -5.39
N PHE A 4 -18.74 -8.49 -5.98
CA PHE A 4 -17.50 -8.01 -6.57
C PHE A 4 -17.77 -7.15 -7.82
N ASN A 5 -18.70 -7.56 -8.68
CA ASN A 5 -19.10 -6.78 -9.85
C ASN A 5 -19.72 -5.43 -9.44
N TYR A 6 -20.55 -5.40 -8.39
CA TYR A 6 -21.07 -4.14 -7.85
C TYR A 6 -19.95 -3.22 -7.37
N LEU A 7 -18.91 -3.76 -6.72
CA LEU A 7 -17.78 -2.98 -6.27
C LEU A 7 -16.96 -2.43 -7.45
N VAL A 8 -16.76 -3.21 -8.51
CA VAL A 8 -16.09 -2.75 -9.74
C VAL A 8 -16.88 -1.63 -10.39
N GLU A 9 -18.19 -1.79 -10.56
CA GLU A 9 -19.04 -0.79 -11.20
C GLU A 9 -19.15 0.49 -10.38
N PHE A 10 -19.19 0.35 -9.05
CA PHE A 10 -19.09 1.48 -8.14
C PHE A 10 -17.77 2.23 -8.33
N MET A 11 -16.64 1.54 -8.42
CA MET A 11 -15.33 2.16 -8.67
C MET A 11 -15.29 2.87 -10.02
N ARG A 12 -15.85 2.28 -11.09
CA ARG A 12 -15.98 2.94 -12.41
C ARG A 12 -16.79 4.22 -12.33
N THR A 13 -17.91 4.16 -11.63
CA THR A 13 -18.77 5.32 -11.39
C THR A 13 -18.00 6.43 -10.67
N LEU A 14 -17.19 6.09 -9.66
CA LEU A 14 -16.34 7.06 -8.97
C LEU A 14 -15.27 7.68 -9.88
N VAL A 15 -14.67 6.90 -10.79
CA VAL A 15 -13.73 7.44 -11.80
C VAL A 15 -14.45 8.44 -12.71
N THR A 16 -15.66 8.13 -13.18
CA THR A 16 -16.47 9.04 -13.99
C THR A 16 -16.80 10.34 -13.25
N TYR A 17 -17.24 10.25 -11.98
CA TYR A 17 -17.48 11.46 -11.19
C TYR A 17 -16.22 12.29 -10.96
N ALA A 18 -15.08 11.64 -10.71
CA ALA A 18 -13.81 12.33 -10.57
C ALA A 18 -13.37 12.98 -11.89
N PHE A 19 -13.66 12.39 -13.05
CA PHE A 19 -13.42 12.99 -14.35
C PHE A 19 -14.34 14.19 -14.61
N ASN A 20 -15.64 14.05 -14.36
CA ASN A 20 -16.57 15.17 -14.50
C ASN A 20 -16.15 16.36 -13.61
N LEU A 21 -15.60 16.10 -12.43
CA LEU A 21 -15.04 17.14 -11.58
C LEU A 21 -13.84 17.84 -12.24
N THR A 22 -12.93 17.11 -12.89
CA THR A 22 -11.77 17.72 -13.57
C THR A 22 -12.21 18.53 -14.79
N GLU A 23 -13.22 18.06 -15.52
CA GLU A 23 -13.88 18.79 -16.60
C GLU A 23 -14.56 20.08 -16.11
N MET A 24 -15.31 20.03 -15.01
CA MET A 24 -15.96 21.21 -14.41
C MET A 24 -14.97 22.29 -13.98
N VAL A 25 -13.77 21.90 -13.54
CA VAL A 25 -12.69 22.83 -13.17
C VAL A 25 -11.94 23.37 -14.41
N GLY A 26 -12.28 22.87 -15.61
CA GLY A 26 -11.70 23.32 -16.89
C GLY A 26 -10.46 22.55 -17.33
N PHE A 27 -10.11 21.46 -16.64
CA PHE A 27 -8.93 20.63 -16.93
C PHE A 27 -9.32 19.15 -17.05
N PRO A 28 -10.08 18.76 -18.09
CA PRO A 28 -10.52 17.37 -18.28
C PRO A 28 -9.32 16.43 -18.36
N SER A 29 -9.19 15.54 -17.37
CA SER A 29 -8.06 14.61 -17.27
C SER A 29 -8.42 13.38 -16.43
N TYR A 30 -8.37 12.20 -17.04
CA TYR A 30 -8.55 10.94 -16.33
C TYR A 30 -7.40 10.63 -15.36
N GLY A 31 -6.17 11.05 -15.68
CA GLY A 31 -5.04 10.86 -14.78
C GLY A 31 -5.20 11.66 -13.48
N MET A 32 -5.65 12.92 -13.59
CA MET A 32 -6.01 13.72 -12.41
C MET A 32 -7.22 13.15 -11.67
N ALA A 33 -8.22 12.65 -12.40
CA ALA A 33 -9.38 11.99 -11.80
C ALA A 33 -8.96 10.80 -10.93
N ILE A 34 -8.05 9.94 -11.43
CA ILE A 34 -7.51 8.80 -10.68
C ILE A 34 -6.76 9.28 -9.44
N ILE A 35 -5.93 10.33 -9.53
CA ILE A 35 -5.20 10.89 -8.38
C ILE A 35 -6.18 11.38 -7.30
N ILE A 36 -7.17 12.19 -7.69
CA ILE A 36 -8.17 12.76 -6.78
C ILE A 36 -8.97 11.64 -6.10
N LEU A 37 -9.44 10.67 -6.89
CA LEU A 37 -10.17 9.52 -6.40
C LEU A 37 -9.33 8.72 -5.38
N THR A 38 -8.05 8.50 -5.67
CA THR A 38 -7.14 7.79 -4.78
C THR A 38 -7.02 8.50 -3.42
N VAL A 39 -6.77 9.81 -3.45
CA VAL A 39 -6.64 10.61 -2.22
C VAL A 39 -7.95 10.61 -1.44
N PHE A 40 -9.09 10.72 -2.12
CA PHE A 40 -10.41 10.68 -1.51
C PHE A 40 -10.69 9.34 -0.81
N ILE A 41 -10.46 8.22 -1.50
CA ILE A 41 -10.63 6.88 -0.92
C ILE A 41 -9.73 6.71 0.30
N LYS A 42 -8.44 7.09 0.18
CA LYS A 42 -7.49 6.98 1.29
C LYS A 42 -7.85 7.89 2.48
N ALA A 43 -8.43 9.06 2.23
CA ALA A 43 -8.93 9.96 3.27
C ALA A 43 -10.13 9.36 4.02
N ILE A 44 -11.08 8.75 3.31
CA ILE A 44 -12.22 8.04 3.94
C ILE A 44 -11.72 6.85 4.77
N LEU A 45 -10.74 6.11 4.27
CA LEU A 45 -10.16 4.96 4.95
C LEU A 45 -9.12 5.34 6.03
N ALA A 46 -8.78 6.63 6.15
CA ALA A 46 -7.79 7.12 7.11
C ALA A 46 -8.01 6.68 8.57
N PRO A 47 -9.21 6.73 9.17
CA PRO A 47 -9.40 6.27 10.55
C PRO A 47 -9.07 4.77 10.73
N LEU A 48 -9.31 3.96 9.72
CA LEU A 48 -8.95 2.54 9.72
C LEU A 48 -7.43 2.38 9.62
N THR A 49 -6.78 3.05 8.66
CA THR A 49 -5.32 2.95 8.47
C THR A 49 -4.54 3.53 9.64
N VAL A 50 -5.04 4.56 10.32
CA VAL A 50 -4.43 5.11 11.55
C VAL A 50 -4.34 4.04 12.64
N LYS A 51 -5.40 3.24 12.85
CA LYS A 51 -5.39 2.15 13.83
C LYS A 51 -4.34 1.09 13.46
N GLN A 52 -4.25 0.74 12.18
CA GLN A 52 -3.27 -0.21 11.66
C GLN A 52 -1.83 0.29 11.87
N ILE A 53 -1.55 1.55 11.50
CA ILE A 53 -0.22 2.17 11.61
C ILE A 53 0.24 2.25 13.07
N LYS A 54 -0.65 2.58 14.01
CA LYS A 54 -0.36 2.58 15.44
C LYS A 54 0.03 1.18 15.94
N SER A 55 -0.71 0.15 15.52
CA SER A 55 -0.39 -1.22 15.88
C SER A 55 0.95 -1.68 15.29
N MET A 56 1.27 -1.29 14.06
CA MET A 56 2.60 -1.54 13.47
C MET A 56 3.73 -0.82 14.21
N LYS A 57 3.54 0.43 14.65
CA LYS A 57 4.54 1.15 15.46
C LYS A 57 4.79 0.44 16.80
N ALA A 58 3.74 -0.05 17.46
CA ALA A 58 3.89 -0.84 18.69
C ALA A 58 4.73 -2.10 18.45
N MET A 59 4.50 -2.82 17.34
CA MET A 59 5.33 -3.96 16.93
C MET A 59 6.79 -3.57 16.66
N GLN A 60 7.04 -2.40 16.07
CA GLN A 60 8.41 -1.90 15.83
C GLN A 60 9.16 -1.63 17.14
N GLU A 61 8.48 -1.07 18.14
CA GLU A 61 9.06 -0.79 19.46
C GLU A 61 9.42 -2.07 20.22
N LEU A 62 8.80 -3.21 19.89
CA LEU A 62 9.16 -4.51 20.44
C LEU A 62 10.36 -5.16 19.77
N GLN A 63 10.79 -4.71 18.58
CA GLN A 63 11.92 -5.32 17.86
C GLN A 63 13.21 -5.50 18.68
N PRO A 64 13.67 -4.54 19.50
CA PRO A 64 14.86 -4.75 20.34
C PRO A 64 14.67 -5.89 21.33
N ARG A 65 13.53 -5.96 22.03
CA ARG A 65 13.23 -7.05 22.98
C ARG A 65 13.09 -8.40 22.28
N MET A 66 12.49 -8.41 21.10
CA MET A 66 12.41 -9.62 20.27
C MET A 66 13.81 -10.12 19.90
N LYS A 67 14.73 -9.22 19.57
CA LYS A 67 16.11 -9.56 19.24
C LYS A 67 16.86 -10.12 20.44
N GLU A 68 16.72 -9.52 21.62
CA GLU A 68 17.29 -10.04 22.87
C GLU A 68 16.78 -11.44 23.19
N LEU A 69 15.46 -11.68 23.02
CA LEU A 69 14.85 -12.98 23.27
C LEU A 69 15.35 -14.04 22.28
N GLN A 70 15.48 -13.67 21.01
CA GLN A 70 16.08 -14.52 19.98
C GLN A 70 17.54 -14.83 20.29
N ASP A 71 18.32 -13.86 20.76
CA ASP A 71 19.72 -14.04 21.15
C ASP A 71 19.86 -14.96 22.38
N LYS A 72 18.96 -14.84 23.35
CA LYS A 72 18.93 -15.67 24.57
C LYS A 72 18.58 -17.12 24.30
N TYR A 73 17.63 -17.39 23.39
CA TYR A 73 17.10 -18.72 23.11
C TYR A 73 17.51 -19.27 21.73
N LYS A 74 18.65 -18.82 21.16
CA LYS A 74 19.16 -19.28 19.85
C LYS A 74 19.19 -20.81 19.69
N ASN A 75 19.52 -21.51 20.78
CA ASN A 75 19.69 -22.96 20.79
C ASN A 75 18.41 -23.72 21.20
N ASP A 76 17.32 -23.02 21.50
CA ASP A 76 16.04 -23.61 21.91
C ASP A 76 14.86 -22.94 21.16
N PRO A 77 14.61 -23.35 19.91
CA PRO A 77 13.55 -22.77 19.09
C PRO A 77 12.14 -22.94 19.68
N ALA A 78 11.90 -24.02 20.44
CA ALA A 78 10.62 -24.28 21.06
C ALA A 78 10.34 -23.26 22.18
N ARG A 79 11.33 -23.05 23.06
CA ARG A 79 11.24 -22.03 24.12
C ARG A 79 11.21 -20.62 23.56
N MET A 80 11.98 -20.33 22.51
CA MET A 80 11.93 -19.05 21.81
C MET A 80 10.50 -18.74 21.33
N GLN A 81 9.82 -19.68 20.67
CA GLN A 81 8.45 -19.45 20.19
C GLN A 81 7.46 -19.22 21.33
N ALA A 82 7.56 -19.98 22.43
CA ALA A 82 6.70 -19.83 23.60
C ALA A 82 6.88 -18.47 24.27
N GLU A 83 8.13 -18.04 24.46
CA GLU A 83 8.47 -16.76 25.11
C GLU A 83 8.09 -15.57 24.21
N MET A 84 8.28 -15.67 22.88
CA MET A 84 7.80 -14.66 21.93
C MET A 84 6.28 -14.52 22.00
N ALA A 85 5.54 -15.64 22.06
CA ALA A 85 4.09 -15.63 22.18
C ALA A 85 3.61 -15.05 23.52
N ALA A 86 4.28 -15.39 24.62
CA ALA A 86 4.01 -14.83 25.94
C ALA A 86 4.22 -13.31 25.96
N MET A 87 5.35 -12.83 25.41
CA MET A 87 5.65 -11.40 25.31
C MET A 87 4.57 -10.64 24.51
N TYR A 88 4.14 -11.16 23.35
CA TYR A 88 3.07 -10.51 22.58
C TYR A 88 1.75 -10.43 23.36
N LYS A 89 1.43 -11.47 24.13
CA LYS A 89 0.22 -11.53 24.97
C LYS A 89 0.29 -10.57 26.15
N GLU A 90 1.41 -10.53 26.86
CA GLU A 90 1.64 -9.62 28.00
C GLU A 90 1.55 -8.16 27.58
N LEU A 91 2.08 -7.82 26.40
CA LEU A 91 2.10 -6.46 25.88
C LEU A 91 0.85 -6.11 25.07
N GLY A 92 -0.08 -7.07 24.88
CA GLY A 92 -1.34 -6.87 24.17
C GLY A 92 -1.18 -6.51 22.69
N VAL A 93 -0.07 -6.89 22.05
CA VAL A 93 0.23 -6.54 20.66
C VAL A 93 -0.07 -7.72 19.73
N ASN A 94 -0.79 -7.47 18.63
CA ASN A 94 -1.16 -8.50 17.66
C ASN A 94 -0.12 -8.58 16.49
N PRO A 95 0.59 -9.71 16.31
CA PRO A 95 1.57 -9.86 15.23
C PRO A 95 0.95 -9.83 13.83
N LEU A 96 -0.33 -10.18 13.68
CA LEU A 96 -1.05 -10.12 12.40
C LEU A 96 -1.39 -8.69 11.98
N ALA A 97 -1.24 -7.71 12.87
CA ALA A 97 -1.46 -6.31 12.52
C ALA A 97 -0.49 -5.80 11.45
N GLY A 98 0.68 -6.43 11.29
CA GLY A 98 1.66 -6.09 10.25
C GLY A 98 1.23 -6.48 8.82
N CYS A 99 0.43 -7.53 8.66
CA CYS A 99 -0.10 -7.95 7.36
C CYS A 99 -1.53 -7.44 7.08
N LEU A 100 -2.21 -6.94 8.11
CA LEU A 100 -3.57 -6.41 8.02
C LEU A 100 -3.75 -5.30 6.96
N PRO A 101 -2.80 -4.36 6.74
CA PRO A 101 -2.92 -3.37 5.67
C PRO A 101 -3.05 -4.00 4.30
N LEU A 102 -2.28 -5.07 4.02
CA LEU A 102 -2.32 -5.77 2.74
C LEU A 102 -3.66 -6.48 2.56
N LEU A 103 -4.15 -7.17 3.60
CA LEU A 103 -5.44 -7.89 3.55
C LEU A 103 -6.61 -6.96 3.27
N VAL A 104 -6.63 -5.79 3.92
CA VAL A 104 -7.67 -4.78 3.68
C VAL A 104 -7.51 -4.17 2.28
N GLN A 105 -6.28 -3.95 1.79
CA GLN A 105 -6.03 -3.32 0.49
C GLN A 105 -6.34 -4.25 -0.69
N MET A 106 -6.17 -5.57 -0.57
CA MET A 106 -6.31 -6.52 -1.68
C MET A 106 -7.68 -6.45 -2.38
N PRO A 107 -8.84 -6.46 -1.68
CA PRO A 107 -10.15 -6.30 -2.34
C PRO A 107 -10.28 -5.00 -3.13
N PHE A 108 -9.78 -3.88 -2.59
CA PHE A 108 -9.83 -2.58 -3.26
C PHE A 108 -8.90 -2.52 -4.48
N LEU A 109 -7.72 -3.12 -4.38
CA LEU A 109 -6.78 -3.22 -5.50
C LEU A 109 -7.38 -4.02 -6.65
N ILE A 110 -7.99 -5.17 -6.35
CA ILE A 110 -8.61 -6.01 -7.38
C ILE A 110 -9.79 -5.25 -7.99
N ALA A 111 -10.62 -4.59 -7.19
CA ALA A 111 -11.74 -3.81 -7.70
C ALA A 111 -11.31 -2.67 -8.64
N ILE A 112 -10.29 -1.89 -8.27
CA ILE A 112 -9.81 -0.78 -9.11
C ILE A 112 -9.06 -1.29 -10.36
N PHE A 113 -8.35 -2.43 -10.27
CA PHE A 113 -7.76 -3.10 -11.44
C PHE A 113 -8.83 -3.40 -12.49
N TYR A 114 -9.92 -4.09 -12.12
CA TYR A 114 -11.00 -4.42 -13.05
C TYR A 114 -11.83 -3.19 -13.45
N ALA A 115 -11.90 -2.17 -12.60
CA ALA A 115 -12.58 -0.92 -12.94
C ALA A 115 -11.86 -0.20 -14.08
N LEU A 116 -10.52 -0.14 -14.02
CA LEU A 116 -9.68 0.56 -14.99
C LEU A 116 -9.33 -0.30 -16.23
N GLN A 117 -9.22 -1.63 -16.08
CA GLN A 117 -9.01 -2.56 -17.18
C GLN A 117 -10.30 -2.66 -18.02
N GLY A 118 -10.36 -1.89 -19.11
CA GLY A 118 -11.54 -1.77 -19.97
C GLY A 118 -12.50 -0.64 -19.59
N TYR A 119 -12.04 0.35 -18.82
CA TYR A 119 -12.78 1.60 -18.67
C TYR A 119 -12.89 2.31 -20.04
N PRO A 120 -14.07 2.83 -20.43
CA PRO A 120 -14.27 3.50 -21.72
C PRO A 120 -13.73 4.93 -21.67
N TYR A 121 -12.40 5.08 -21.70
CA TYR A 121 -11.77 6.40 -21.74
C TYR A 121 -12.17 7.14 -23.02
N ASN A 122 -12.45 8.45 -22.88
CA ASN A 122 -12.53 9.33 -24.05
C ASN A 122 -11.12 9.46 -24.67
N PRO A 123 -10.91 9.10 -25.96
CA PRO A 123 -9.60 9.18 -26.61
C PRO A 123 -8.97 10.57 -26.59
N ALA A 124 -9.77 11.63 -26.48
CA ALA A 124 -9.25 13.00 -26.37
C ALA A 124 -8.51 13.25 -25.04
N PHE A 125 -8.79 12.48 -23.98
CA PHE A 125 -8.31 12.73 -22.62
C PHE A 125 -7.68 11.51 -21.94
N GLU A 126 -7.48 10.42 -22.68
CA GLU A 126 -6.88 9.19 -22.16
C GLU A 126 -5.36 9.29 -21.94
N HIS A 127 -4.72 10.33 -22.50
CA HIS A 127 -3.31 10.61 -22.31
C HIS A 127 -3.07 11.29 -20.94
N PHE A 128 -1.90 11.06 -20.35
CA PHE A 128 -1.52 11.72 -19.10
C PHE A 128 0.00 11.80 -18.94
N LEU A 129 0.53 13.01 -18.77
CA LEU A 129 1.97 13.27 -18.72
C LEU A 129 2.67 12.70 -19.96
N TRP A 130 3.55 11.70 -19.81
CA TRP A 130 4.22 11.01 -20.92
C TRP A 130 3.45 9.80 -21.45
N LEU A 131 2.32 9.44 -20.84
CA LEU A 131 1.56 8.23 -21.15
C LEU A 131 0.59 8.52 -22.29
N PRO A 132 0.65 7.76 -23.40
CA PRO A 132 -0.31 7.91 -24.49
C PRO A 132 -1.73 7.49 -24.12
N SER A 133 -1.89 6.45 -23.29
CA SER A 133 -3.19 5.98 -22.80
C SER A 133 -3.09 5.42 -21.37
N LEU A 134 -4.10 5.72 -20.56
CA LEU A 134 -4.26 5.20 -19.19
C LEU A 134 -4.77 3.76 -19.14
N GLY A 135 -5.34 3.27 -20.25
CA GLY A 135 -5.83 1.89 -20.39
C GLY A 135 -4.73 0.89 -20.74
N GLU A 136 -3.61 1.37 -21.28
CA GLU A 136 -2.48 0.56 -21.73
C GLU A 136 -1.30 0.62 -20.75
N ALA A 137 -0.38 -0.34 -20.86
CA ALA A 137 0.87 -0.33 -20.09
C ALA A 137 1.78 0.85 -20.49
N ASP A 138 2.60 1.34 -19.55
CA ASP A 138 3.55 2.43 -19.81
C ASP A 138 4.63 1.97 -20.83
N PRO A 139 4.65 2.52 -22.06
CA PRO A 139 5.58 2.09 -23.09
C PRO A 139 7.03 2.51 -22.81
N TYR A 140 7.25 3.44 -21.85
CA TYR A 140 8.57 3.94 -21.48
C TYR A 140 9.10 3.33 -20.18
N TYR A 141 8.32 2.44 -19.54
CA TYR A 141 8.69 1.74 -18.31
C TYR A 141 9.02 2.65 -17.11
N ILE A 142 8.62 3.92 -17.15
CA ILE A 142 8.87 4.89 -16.05
C ILE A 142 8.00 4.53 -14.85
N LEU A 143 6.71 4.27 -15.05
CA LEU A 143 5.78 3.90 -13.98
C LEU A 143 6.15 2.60 -13.25
N PRO A 144 6.54 1.49 -13.92
CA PRO A 144 7.07 0.30 -13.26
C PRO A 144 8.26 0.58 -12.32
N VAL A 145 9.18 1.45 -12.71
CA VAL A 145 10.31 1.84 -11.87
C VAL A 145 9.83 2.66 -10.67
N LEU A 146 8.92 3.61 -10.89
CA LEU A 146 8.34 4.43 -9.82
C LEU A 146 7.45 3.62 -8.86
N SER A 147 6.76 2.58 -9.33
CA SER A 147 5.94 1.69 -8.50
C SER A 147 6.83 0.83 -7.60
N ALA A 148 7.93 0.28 -8.14
CA ALA A 148 8.95 -0.40 -7.36
C ALA A 148 9.58 0.53 -6.32
N LEU A 149 10.02 1.73 -6.73
CA LEU A 149 10.66 2.69 -5.83
C LEU A 149 9.72 3.14 -4.71
N SER A 150 8.48 3.50 -5.03
CA SER A 150 7.48 3.91 -4.03
C SER A 150 7.15 2.79 -3.03
N THR A 151 7.04 1.54 -3.50
CA THR A 151 6.82 0.37 -2.65
C THR A 151 8.04 0.08 -1.75
N TRP A 152 9.25 0.28 -2.27
CA TRP A 152 10.48 0.16 -1.51
C TRP A 152 10.59 1.22 -0.40
N VAL A 153 10.34 2.50 -0.73
CA VAL A 153 10.34 3.60 0.24
C VAL A 153 9.30 3.34 1.34
N MET A 154 8.10 2.92 0.95
CA MET A 154 7.03 2.55 1.88
C MET A 154 7.46 1.43 2.83
N SER A 155 7.96 0.31 2.29
CA SER A 155 8.32 -0.87 3.09
C SER A 155 9.48 -0.63 4.05
N LYS A 156 10.43 0.25 3.70
CA LYS A 156 11.54 0.64 4.59
C LYS A 156 11.07 1.35 5.85
N GLN A 157 9.99 2.13 5.78
CA GLN A 157 9.44 2.82 6.95
C GLN A 157 8.87 1.84 7.98
N THR A 158 8.57 0.60 7.56
CA THR A 158 7.83 -0.38 8.35
C THR A 158 8.72 -1.42 9.02
N GLY A 159 10.00 -1.57 8.64
CA GLY A 159 10.87 -2.53 9.34
C GLY A 159 12.34 -2.15 9.38
N MET A 160 12.77 -1.88 10.62
CA MET A 160 14.16 -1.80 11.04
C MET A 160 14.31 -2.64 12.30
N GLY A 161 15.14 -3.70 12.25
CA GLY A 161 15.56 -4.44 13.45
C GLY A 161 15.30 -5.95 13.50
N ALA A 162 14.73 -6.58 12.46
CA ALA A 162 14.39 -8.00 12.50
C ALA A 162 15.61 -8.94 12.35
N SER A 163 15.64 -10.04 13.11
CA SER A 163 16.61 -11.15 13.04
C SER A 163 15.93 -12.51 12.82
N GLY A 164 16.70 -13.52 12.39
CA GLY A 164 16.18 -14.88 12.13
C GLY A 164 15.12 -14.93 11.03
N ALA A 165 14.04 -15.70 11.24
CA ALA A 165 12.93 -15.84 10.30
C ALA A 165 12.22 -14.49 10.00
N ALA A 166 12.17 -13.59 10.98
CA ALA A 166 11.60 -12.25 10.78
C ALA A 166 12.47 -11.38 9.86
N ALA A 167 13.80 -11.58 9.84
CA ALA A 167 14.68 -10.89 8.89
C ALA A 167 14.42 -11.34 7.46
N GLN A 168 14.12 -12.63 7.25
CA GLN A 168 13.77 -13.14 5.93
C GLN A 168 12.44 -12.56 5.45
N GLN A 169 11.43 -12.52 6.33
CA GLN A 169 10.16 -11.87 6.02
C GLN A 169 10.35 -10.38 5.69
N GLN A 170 11.21 -9.69 6.44
CA GLN A 170 11.54 -8.28 6.16
C GLN A 170 12.18 -8.12 4.78
N LYS A 171 13.18 -8.96 4.43
CA LYS A 171 13.80 -8.92 3.10
C LYS A 171 12.79 -9.15 1.98
N ILE A 172 11.85 -10.08 2.16
CA ILE A 172 10.77 -10.30 1.19
C ILE A 172 9.94 -9.02 1.02
N MET A 173 9.54 -8.38 2.12
CA MET A 173 8.73 -7.15 2.05
C MET A 173 9.50 -5.94 1.50
N THR A 174 10.79 -5.80 1.82
CA THR A 174 11.59 -4.62 1.42
C THR A 174 12.34 -4.76 0.12
N ILE A 175 12.53 -5.96 -0.42
CA ILE A 175 13.33 -6.17 -1.63
C ILE A 175 12.49 -6.90 -2.67
N PHE A 176 12.01 -8.10 -2.33
CA PHE A 176 11.29 -8.93 -3.28
C PHE A 176 9.96 -8.30 -3.73
N MET A 177 9.15 -7.83 -2.77
CA MET A 177 7.83 -7.26 -3.07
C MET A 177 7.91 -6.00 -3.96
N PRO A 178 8.79 -5.01 -3.71
CA PRO A 178 8.97 -3.88 -4.62
C PRO A 178 9.38 -4.30 -6.04
N LEU A 179 10.32 -5.23 -6.18
CA LEU A 179 10.75 -5.73 -7.49
C LEU A 179 9.63 -6.50 -8.20
N PHE A 180 8.88 -7.31 -7.45
CA PHE A 180 7.71 -8.03 -7.96
C PHE A 180 6.63 -7.07 -8.44
N ILE A 181 6.29 -6.05 -7.65
CA ILE A 181 5.34 -5.00 -8.05
C ILE A 181 5.82 -4.25 -9.29
N GLY A 182 7.10 -3.90 -9.37
CA GLY A 182 7.68 -3.29 -10.57
C GLY A 182 7.54 -4.19 -11.80
N TYR A 183 7.87 -5.48 -11.67
CA TYR A 183 7.77 -6.45 -12.75
C TYR A 183 6.33 -6.65 -13.26
N ILE A 184 5.35 -6.83 -12.36
CA ILE A 184 3.95 -6.97 -12.80
C ILE A 184 3.40 -5.67 -13.40
N SER A 185 3.88 -4.51 -12.93
CA SER A 185 3.48 -3.20 -13.46
C SER A 185 3.86 -3.01 -14.94
N LEU A 186 4.80 -3.79 -15.47
CA LEU A 186 5.15 -3.78 -16.90
C LEU A 186 3.97 -4.16 -17.80
N ASN A 187 2.99 -4.90 -17.29
CA ASN A 187 1.86 -5.42 -18.06
C ASN A 187 0.52 -4.81 -17.64
N PHE A 188 0.51 -3.90 -16.67
CA PHE A 188 -0.72 -3.34 -16.12
C PHE A 188 -1.06 -1.99 -16.75
N PRO A 189 -2.36 -1.67 -16.88
CA PRO A 189 -2.81 -0.35 -17.31
C PRO A 189 -2.14 0.75 -16.49
N SER A 190 -1.61 1.76 -17.16
CA SER A 190 -0.84 2.82 -16.52
C SER A 190 -1.66 3.60 -15.48
N GLY A 191 -2.98 3.73 -15.68
CA GLY A 191 -3.91 4.29 -14.69
C GLY A 191 -3.91 3.54 -13.35
N LEU A 192 -3.80 2.20 -13.39
CA LEU A 192 -3.69 1.40 -12.17
C LEU A 192 -2.35 1.62 -11.46
N VAL A 193 -1.26 1.71 -12.22
CA VAL A 193 0.07 1.91 -11.65
C VAL A 193 0.17 3.31 -11.03
N ILE A 194 -0.48 4.33 -11.62
CA ILE A 194 -0.65 5.66 -11.01
C ILE A 194 -1.40 5.56 -9.68
N TYR A 195 -2.55 4.87 -9.65
CA TYR A 195 -3.31 4.65 -8.40
C TYR A 195 -2.43 4.02 -7.31
N TRP A 196 -1.60 3.03 -7.68
CA TRP A 196 -0.67 2.37 -6.75
C TRP A 196 0.38 3.34 -6.18
N ILE A 197 1.05 4.10 -7.06
CA ILE A 197 2.09 5.06 -6.66
C ILE A 197 1.50 6.15 -5.76
N VAL A 198 0.36 6.73 -6.15
CA VAL A 198 -0.32 7.77 -5.36
C VAL A 198 -0.77 7.21 -4.01
N SER A 199 -1.28 5.97 -3.97
CA SER A 199 -1.62 5.28 -2.74
C SER A 199 -0.43 5.11 -1.79
N ASN A 200 0.74 4.72 -2.33
CA ASN A 200 1.97 4.61 -1.56
C ASN A 200 2.43 5.96 -1.02
N VAL A 201 2.42 7.01 -1.86
CA VAL A 201 2.81 8.37 -1.44
C VAL A 201 1.89 8.87 -0.32
N PHE A 202 0.57 8.73 -0.47
CA PHE A 202 -0.38 9.11 0.57
C PHE A 202 -0.10 8.38 1.87
N GLN A 203 0.07 7.06 1.81
CA GLN A 203 0.31 6.24 2.99
C GLN A 203 1.65 6.61 3.66
N PHE A 204 2.68 6.98 2.89
CA PHE A 204 3.99 7.33 3.43
C PHE A 204 3.90 8.63 4.23
N VAL A 205 3.25 9.64 3.63
CA VAL A 205 2.97 10.92 4.26
C VAL A 205 2.12 10.72 5.51
N GLN A 206 1.04 9.93 5.43
CA GLN A 206 0.18 9.61 6.55
C GLN A 206 0.95 8.94 7.70
N GLN A 207 1.74 7.91 7.40
CA GLN A 207 2.55 7.18 8.38
C GLN A 207 3.58 8.08 9.05
N HIS A 208 4.24 8.95 8.28
CA HIS A 208 5.20 9.92 8.80
C HIS A 208 4.58 10.88 9.81
N PHE A 209 3.42 11.47 9.49
CA PHE A 209 2.71 12.35 10.42
C PHE A 209 2.24 11.63 11.69
N ILE A 210 1.74 10.39 11.54
CA ILE A 210 1.30 9.58 12.70
C ILE A 210 2.48 9.25 13.60
N TYR A 211 3.63 8.83 13.06
CA TYR A 211 4.81 8.48 13.85
C TYR A 211 5.34 9.68 14.62
N LYS A 212 5.48 10.84 13.95
CA LYS A 212 5.85 12.09 14.62
C LYS A 212 4.87 12.47 15.74
N GLY A 213 3.57 12.33 15.49
CA GLY A 213 2.53 12.63 16.48
C GLY A 213 2.51 11.65 17.67
N LEU A 214 2.98 10.41 17.51
CA LEU A 214 3.16 9.45 18.61
C LEU A 214 4.42 9.76 19.42
N GLU A 215 5.52 10.13 18.75
CA GLU A 215 6.79 10.47 19.39
C GLU A 215 6.70 11.77 20.19
N ALA A 216 5.97 12.78 19.71
CA ALA A 216 5.74 14.03 20.45
C ALA A 216 4.87 13.87 21.72
N LYS A 217 4.23 12.71 21.91
CA LYS A 217 3.41 12.39 23.09
C LYS A 217 4.16 11.55 24.13
N LYS A 218 5.37 11.09 23.82
CA LYS A 218 6.26 10.37 24.75
C LYS A 218 7.10 11.36 25.53
#